data_AF-A0A6N1Y9T5-F1
#
_entry.id   AF-A0A6N1Y9T5-F1
#
_cell.length_a   1.000
_cell.length_b   1.000
_cell.length_c   1.000
_cell.angle_alpha   90.00
_cell.angle_beta   90.00
_cell.angle_gamma   90.00
#
_symmetry.space_group_name_H-M   'P 1'
#
loop_
_entity.id
_entity.type
_entity.pdbx_description
1 polymer ?
#
loop_
_entity_poly.entity_id
_entity_poly.type
_entity_poly.pdbx_seq_one_letter_code
_entity_poly.pdbx_strand_id
1 'polypeptide(L)'
;MLYSTSYLDVHLALVVPDHLRNKFSNSESILKLKNIRAFVRKESHFSARAHQLFPNFNVTELDSEIEFFNNKEFHNQIILTTAEGGSAWTLLYPEYVVVNPFANRQGAPLVIAVSDEDLILEHFLSTWIKIKQTDGTIDTLFAHWIQGETSQKNKTRWNLMDYLLNK
;
A
#
# COMPACT_ATOMS: atom_id res chain seq x y z
N MET A 1 -14.01 20.78 -10.41
CA MET A 1 -13.70 20.05 -9.16
C MET A 1 -12.49 20.68 -8.47
N LEU A 2 -12.61 20.95 -7.17
CA LEU A 2 -11.52 21.42 -6.30
C LEU A 2 -10.92 20.23 -5.51
N TYR A 3 -9.72 20.42 -4.98
CA TYR A 3 -9.03 19.41 -4.17
C TYR A 3 -8.37 20.05 -2.97
N SER A 4 -8.41 19.37 -1.83
CA SER A 4 -7.60 19.75 -0.69
C SER A 4 -6.10 19.59 -0.97
N THR A 5 -5.26 20.17 -0.10
CA THR A 5 -3.86 19.71 0.02
C THR A 5 -3.82 18.21 0.30
N SER A 6 -2.75 17.54 -0.12
CA SER A 6 -2.61 16.11 0.12
C SER A 6 -2.45 15.81 1.61
N TYR A 7 -3.16 14.78 2.07
CA TYR A 7 -3.00 14.25 3.43
C TYR A 7 -2.04 13.05 3.51
N LEU A 8 -1.77 12.39 2.38
CA LEU A 8 -0.88 11.24 2.28
C LEU A 8 -0.38 11.09 0.85
N ASP A 9 0.94 11.03 0.68
CA ASP A 9 1.56 10.64 -0.59
C ASP A 9 1.74 9.12 -0.60
N VAL A 10 1.12 8.46 -1.57
CA VAL A 10 1.20 7.01 -1.72
C VAL A 10 2.14 6.62 -2.85
N HIS A 11 2.82 5.49 -2.72
CA HIS A 11 3.88 5.08 -3.64
C HIS A 11 3.52 3.77 -4.32
N LEU A 12 3.69 3.68 -5.65
CA LEU A 12 3.52 2.42 -6.37
C LEU A 12 4.31 1.30 -5.69
N ALA A 13 3.67 0.16 -5.48
CA ALA A 13 4.29 -1.03 -4.94
C ALA A 13 3.62 -2.28 -5.50
N LEU A 14 4.22 -3.42 -5.19
CA LEU A 14 3.63 -4.73 -5.43
C LEU A 14 3.36 -5.40 -4.09
N VAL A 15 2.21 -6.05 -3.95
CA VAL A 15 2.00 -7.07 -2.93
C VAL A 15 2.28 -8.42 -3.58
N VAL A 16 3.25 -9.15 -3.03
CA VAL A 16 3.75 -10.42 -3.58
C VAL A 16 3.81 -11.48 -2.48
N PRO A 17 3.68 -12.77 -2.78
CA PRO A 17 3.96 -13.82 -1.81
C PRO A 17 5.38 -13.68 -1.25
N ASP A 18 5.55 -13.82 0.06
CA ASP A 18 6.83 -13.49 0.73
C ASP A 18 8.01 -14.30 0.17
N HIS A 19 7.77 -15.58 -0.14
CA HIS A 19 8.77 -16.45 -0.77
C HIS A 19 9.23 -15.98 -2.17
N LEU A 20 8.47 -15.09 -2.82
CA LEU A 20 8.82 -14.47 -4.12
C LEU A 20 9.43 -13.08 -3.99
N ARG A 21 9.55 -12.52 -2.78
CA ARG A 21 10.08 -11.16 -2.53
C ARG A 21 11.31 -10.82 -3.36
N ASN A 22 12.31 -11.71 -3.35
CA ASN A 22 13.59 -11.47 -4.02
C ASN A 22 13.46 -11.33 -5.54
N LYS A 23 12.47 -12.01 -6.15
CA LYS A 23 12.16 -11.92 -7.58
C LYS A 23 11.66 -10.53 -7.99
N PHE A 24 11.06 -9.80 -7.04
CA PHE A 24 10.47 -8.48 -7.23
C PHE A 24 11.23 -7.39 -6.46
N SER A 25 12.51 -7.60 -6.14
CA SER A 25 13.31 -6.65 -5.37
C SER A 25 13.96 -5.54 -6.21
N ASN A 26 13.98 -5.68 -7.54
CA ASN A 26 14.67 -4.77 -8.45
C ASN A 26 13.79 -4.40 -9.65
N SER A 27 13.65 -3.10 -9.91
CA SER A 27 12.77 -2.56 -10.96
C SER A 27 13.15 -3.02 -12.37
N GLU A 28 14.43 -3.02 -12.73
CA GLU A 28 14.90 -3.46 -14.05
C GLU A 28 14.62 -4.95 -14.29
N SER A 29 14.79 -5.77 -13.26
CA SER A 29 14.50 -7.21 -13.32
C SER A 29 13.00 -7.47 -13.47
N ILE A 30 12.16 -6.71 -12.77
CA ILE A 30 10.69 -6.83 -12.84
C ILE A 30 10.19 -6.62 -14.26
N LEU A 31 10.68 -5.58 -14.95
CA LEU A 31 10.26 -5.26 -16.32
C LEU A 31 10.62 -6.36 -17.32
N LYS A 32 11.63 -7.19 -17.02
CA LYS A 32 12.05 -8.31 -17.86
C LYS A 32 11.27 -9.61 -17.60
N LEU A 33 10.53 -9.68 -16.49
CA LEU A 33 9.70 -10.85 -16.19
C LEU A 33 8.59 -10.99 -17.22
N LYS A 34 8.32 -12.23 -17.62
CA LYS A 34 7.25 -12.59 -18.56
C LYS A 34 6.23 -13.47 -17.86
N ASN A 35 5.00 -13.45 -18.38
CA ASN A 35 3.91 -14.32 -17.93
C ASN A 35 3.57 -14.15 -16.43
N ILE A 36 3.80 -12.97 -15.87
CA ILE A 36 3.35 -12.63 -14.52
C ILE A 36 1.87 -12.25 -14.61
N ARG A 37 1.00 -12.97 -13.88
CA ARG A 37 -0.38 -12.51 -13.69
C ARG A 37 -0.38 -11.53 -12.55
N ALA A 38 -0.78 -10.30 -12.85
CA ALA A 38 -0.83 -9.21 -11.89
C ALA A 38 -2.27 -8.70 -11.82
N PHE A 39 -2.68 -8.28 -10.63
CA PHE A 39 -4.03 -7.80 -10.40
C PHE A 39 -3.99 -6.34 -9.96
N VAL A 40 -4.96 -5.55 -10.40
CA VAL A 40 -5.06 -4.14 -10.01
C VAL A 40 -6.51 -3.81 -9.72
N ARG A 41 -6.80 -3.00 -8.71
CA ARG A 41 -8.18 -2.57 -8.47
C ARG A 41 -8.63 -1.67 -9.63
N LYS A 42 -9.82 -1.95 -10.18
CA LYS A 42 -10.50 -1.09 -11.16
C LYS A 42 -10.56 0.34 -10.66
N GLU A 43 -10.46 1.28 -11.59
CA GLU A 43 -10.53 2.72 -11.34
C GLU A 43 -9.50 3.28 -10.35
N SER A 44 -8.51 2.47 -9.94
CA SER A 44 -7.38 2.96 -9.16
C SER A 44 -6.49 3.84 -10.04
N HIS A 45 -5.80 4.80 -9.42
CA HIS A 45 -4.82 5.63 -10.12
C HIS A 45 -3.74 4.80 -10.87
N PHE A 46 -3.51 3.56 -10.42
CA PHE A 46 -2.56 2.64 -11.04
C PHE A 46 -3.17 1.77 -12.14
N SER A 47 -4.48 1.52 -12.18
CA SER A 47 -5.08 0.69 -13.25
C SER A 47 -4.87 1.32 -14.62
N ALA A 48 -5.06 2.64 -14.72
CA ALA A 48 -4.82 3.42 -15.94
C ALA A 48 -3.35 3.35 -16.42
N ARG A 49 -2.40 3.16 -15.51
CA ARG A 49 -0.95 3.13 -15.82
C ARG A 49 -0.35 1.73 -15.83
N ALA A 50 -1.05 0.72 -15.30
CA ALA A 50 -0.52 -0.62 -15.09
C ALA A 50 0.03 -1.24 -16.38
N HIS A 51 -0.71 -1.11 -17.48
CA HIS A 51 -0.30 -1.61 -18.80
C HIS A 51 0.92 -0.87 -19.36
N GLN A 52 1.05 0.43 -19.08
CA GLN A 52 2.20 1.23 -19.52
C GLN A 52 3.45 0.92 -18.69
N LEU A 53 3.28 0.71 -17.39
CA LEU A 53 4.37 0.44 -16.45
C LEU A 53 4.86 -1.01 -16.52
N PHE A 54 3.97 -1.95 -16.83
CA PHE A 54 4.27 -3.38 -16.85
C PHE A 54 3.78 -4.03 -18.16
N PRO A 55 4.35 -3.67 -19.33
CA PRO A 55 3.86 -4.15 -20.63
C PRO A 55 4.02 -5.66 -20.83
N ASN A 56 4.88 -6.32 -20.05
CA ASN A 56 5.11 -7.77 -20.10
C ASN A 56 4.25 -8.57 -19.11
N PHE A 57 3.38 -7.89 -18.35
CA PHE A 57 2.53 -8.53 -17.35
C PHE A 57 1.13 -8.73 -17.92
N ASN A 58 0.50 -9.83 -17.51
CA ASN A 58 -0.92 -10.06 -17.77
C ASN A 58 -1.69 -9.41 -16.63
N VAL A 59 -2.05 -8.14 -16.81
CA VAL A 59 -2.77 -7.36 -15.81
C VAL A 59 -4.27 -7.63 -15.91
N THR A 60 -4.90 -8.01 -14.80
CA THR A 60 -6.35 -8.20 -14.69
C THR A 60 -6.92 -7.24 -13.66
N GLU A 61 -8.01 -6.56 -14.01
CA GLU A 61 -8.65 -5.63 -13.08
C GLU A 61 -9.66 -6.35 -12.18
N LEU A 62 -9.62 -6.04 -10.89
CA LEU A 62 -10.54 -6.57 -9.86
C LEU A 62 -11.47 -5.47 -9.36
N ASP A 63 -12.67 -5.83 -8.94
CA ASP A 63 -13.59 -4.87 -8.31
C ASP A 63 -13.06 -4.41 -6.94
N SER A 64 -12.31 -5.28 -6.25
CA SER A 64 -11.70 -4.99 -4.94
C SER A 64 -10.45 -5.83 -4.71
N GLU A 65 -9.49 -5.34 -3.90
CA GLU A 65 -8.31 -6.12 -3.55
C GLU A 65 -8.65 -7.35 -2.68
N ILE A 66 -9.75 -7.34 -1.91
CA ILE A 66 -10.16 -8.50 -1.10
C ILE A 66 -10.50 -9.72 -1.95
N GLU A 67 -11.01 -9.50 -3.17
CA GLU A 67 -11.27 -10.56 -4.15
C GLU A 67 -9.98 -11.35 -4.46
N PHE A 68 -8.84 -10.66 -4.53
CA PHE A 68 -7.55 -11.29 -4.78
C PHE A 68 -7.24 -12.33 -3.70
N PHE A 69 -7.35 -11.93 -2.43
CA PHE A 69 -6.95 -12.77 -1.30
C PHE A 69 -7.93 -13.91 -1.04
N ASN A 70 -9.22 -13.72 -1.34
CA ASN A 70 -10.24 -14.76 -1.16
C ASN A 70 -10.20 -15.86 -2.24
N ASN A 71 -9.56 -15.60 -3.38
CA ASN A 71 -9.47 -16.57 -4.47
C ASN A 71 -8.18 -17.39 -4.40
N LYS A 72 -8.31 -18.70 -4.17
CA LYS A 72 -7.19 -19.64 -4.06
C LYS A 72 -6.34 -19.74 -5.33
N GLU A 73 -6.91 -19.51 -6.50
CA GLU A 73 -6.17 -19.54 -7.77
C GLU A 73 -5.16 -18.39 -7.90
N PHE A 74 -5.34 -17.34 -7.09
CA PHE A 74 -4.51 -16.14 -7.10
C PHE A 74 -3.39 -16.17 -6.06
N HIS A 75 -3.31 -17.21 -5.21
CA HIS A 75 -2.41 -17.26 -4.06
C HIS A 75 -0.91 -17.07 -4.40
N ASN A 76 -0.50 -17.43 -5.62
CA ASN A 76 0.88 -17.27 -6.12
C ASN A 76 1.04 -16.14 -7.15
N GLN A 77 0.07 -15.22 -7.22
CA GLN A 77 0.08 -14.07 -8.11
C GLN A 77 0.38 -12.80 -7.32
N ILE A 78 0.33 -11.64 -7.97
CA ILE A 78 0.71 -10.36 -7.37
C ILE A 78 -0.38 -9.31 -7.52
N ILE A 79 -0.42 -8.33 -6.63
CA ILE A 79 -1.25 -7.13 -6.76
C ILE A 79 -0.35 -5.92 -7.07
N LEU A 80 -0.73 -5.13 -8.06
CA LEU A 80 -0.25 -3.77 -8.31
C LEU A 80 -1.06 -2.80 -7.45
N THR A 81 -0.44 -2.15 -6.48
CA THR A 81 -1.11 -1.23 -5.56
C THR A 81 -0.13 -0.19 -5.02
N THR A 82 -0.40 0.38 -3.85
CA THR A 82 0.50 1.30 -3.14
C THR A 82 1.23 0.58 -2.02
N ALA A 83 2.39 1.11 -1.60
CA ALA A 83 3.10 0.57 -0.44
C ALA A 83 2.23 0.69 0.81
N GLU A 84 1.53 1.81 0.95
CA GLU A 84 0.66 2.14 2.09
C GLU A 84 -0.58 1.25 2.10
N GLY A 85 -1.31 1.17 0.99
CA GLY A 85 -2.49 0.31 0.85
C GLY A 85 -2.15 -1.18 0.91
N GLY A 86 -1.02 -1.58 0.34
CA GLY A 86 -0.51 -2.95 0.41
C GLY A 86 -0.11 -3.36 1.82
N SER A 87 0.45 -2.44 2.62
CA SER A 87 0.89 -2.75 3.99
C SER A 87 -0.29 -3.16 4.87
N ALA A 88 -1.42 -2.48 4.74
CA ALA A 88 -2.66 -2.85 5.43
C ALA A 88 -3.10 -4.28 5.10
N TRP A 89 -3.00 -4.71 3.83
CA TRP A 89 -3.32 -6.07 3.43
C TRP A 89 -2.35 -7.11 4.01
N THR A 90 -1.05 -6.81 4.08
CA THR A 90 -0.05 -7.75 4.62
C THR A 90 -0.17 -7.96 6.13
N LEU A 91 -0.83 -7.05 6.85
CA LEU A 91 -1.20 -7.29 8.25
C LEU A 91 -2.29 -8.37 8.39
N LEU A 92 -3.20 -8.44 7.41
CA LEU A 92 -4.29 -9.43 7.36
C LEU A 92 -3.86 -10.76 6.70
N TYR A 93 -2.93 -10.69 5.76
CA TYR A 93 -2.42 -11.82 4.97
C TYR A 93 -0.88 -11.88 5.06
N PRO A 94 -0.33 -12.38 6.18
CA PRO A 94 1.11 -12.32 6.50
C PRO A 94 1.99 -13.22 5.62
N GLU A 95 1.41 -14.06 4.77
CA GLU A 95 2.11 -14.82 3.73
C GLU A 95 2.51 -13.96 2.52
N TYR A 96 2.04 -12.72 2.46
CA TYR A 96 2.40 -11.71 1.47
C TYR A 96 3.28 -10.63 2.08
N VAL A 97 3.97 -9.90 1.20
CA VAL A 97 4.71 -8.72 1.54
C VAL A 97 4.63 -7.63 0.46
N VAL A 98 4.72 -6.39 0.92
CA VAL A 98 4.95 -5.23 0.07
C VAL A 98 6.41 -5.20 -0.39
N VAL A 99 6.60 -5.04 -1.70
CA VAL A 99 7.87 -4.66 -2.30
C VAL A 99 7.68 -3.35 -3.08
N ASN A 100 8.54 -2.37 -2.80
CA ASN A 100 8.55 -1.09 -3.49
C ASN A 100 9.94 -0.83 -4.11
N PRO A 101 10.29 -1.51 -5.20
CA PRO A 101 11.56 -1.33 -5.91
C PRO A 101 11.52 -0.14 -6.89
N PHE A 102 10.42 0.60 -6.94
CA PHE A 102 10.22 1.69 -7.88
C PHE A 102 10.75 2.97 -7.26
N ALA A 103 11.56 3.72 -8.02
CA ALA A 103 12.09 5.00 -7.55
C ALA A 103 10.94 5.95 -7.16
N ASN A 104 11.22 6.90 -6.24
CA ASN A 104 10.29 7.87 -5.64
C ASN A 104 9.42 8.72 -6.60
N ARG A 105 9.49 8.51 -7.92
CA ARG A 105 8.71 9.24 -8.94
C ARG A 105 7.39 8.56 -9.31
N GLN A 106 7.09 7.38 -8.76
CA GLN A 106 5.84 6.66 -9.04
C GLN A 106 4.82 6.80 -7.90
N GLY A 107 4.72 7.99 -7.32
CA GLY A 107 3.75 8.30 -6.28
C GLY A 107 2.49 9.00 -6.78
N ALA A 108 1.48 9.08 -5.92
CA ALA A 108 0.27 9.87 -6.13
C ALA A 108 -0.16 10.51 -4.80
N PRO A 109 -0.55 11.79 -4.81
CA PRO A 109 -1.13 12.41 -3.63
C PRO A 109 -2.57 11.91 -3.43
N LEU A 110 -2.91 11.53 -2.20
CA LEU A 110 -4.31 11.38 -1.79
C LEU A 110 -4.83 12.72 -1.31
N VAL A 111 -5.98 13.12 -1.86
CA VAL A 111 -6.64 14.40 -1.63
C VAL A 111 -8.12 14.17 -1.37
N ILE A 112 -8.77 15.13 -0.72
CA ILE A 112 -10.23 15.15 -0.61
C ILE A 112 -10.76 15.98 -1.77
N ALA A 113 -11.62 15.38 -2.60
CA ALA A 113 -12.28 16.08 -3.70
C ALA A 113 -13.45 16.91 -3.16
N VAL A 114 -13.56 18.15 -3.64
CA VAL A 114 -14.57 19.13 -3.24
C VAL A 114 -15.28 19.66 -4.49
N SER A 115 -16.56 20.00 -4.37
CA SER A 115 -17.30 20.69 -5.43
C SER A 115 -16.54 21.94 -5.89
N ASP A 116 -16.57 22.28 -7.18
CA ASP A 116 -15.85 23.45 -7.69
C ASP A 116 -16.33 24.80 -7.16
N GLU A 117 -17.57 24.85 -6.72
CA GLU A 117 -18.17 26.09 -6.20
C GLU A 117 -17.86 26.34 -4.72
N ASP A 118 -17.34 25.35 -3.98
CA ASP A 118 -17.15 25.44 -2.53
C ASP A 118 -15.68 25.68 -2.12
N LEU A 119 -15.20 26.87 -2.44
CA LEU A 119 -13.86 27.34 -2.07
C LEU A 119 -13.64 27.42 -0.56
N ILE A 120 -14.69 27.67 0.22
CA ILE A 120 -14.59 27.80 1.67
C ILE A 120 -14.29 26.43 2.28
N LEU A 121 -15.00 25.37 1.84
CA LEU A 121 -14.76 24.02 2.31
C LEU A 121 -13.39 23.49 1.87
N GLU A 122 -12.98 23.74 0.62
CA GLU A 122 -11.64 23.38 0.15
C GLU A 122 -10.57 24.01 1.05
N HIS A 123 -10.65 25.33 1.27
CA HIS A 123 -9.66 26.04 2.07
C HIS A 123 -9.64 25.57 3.54
N PHE A 124 -10.81 25.29 4.10
CA PHE A 124 -10.94 24.73 5.44
C PHE A 124 -10.25 23.36 5.54
N LEU A 125 -10.55 22.43 4.63
CA LEU A 125 -9.96 21.09 4.61
C LEU A 125 -8.44 21.15 4.41
N SER A 126 -7.98 21.98 3.47
CA SER A 126 -6.56 22.19 3.21
C SER A 126 -5.82 22.72 4.44
N THR A 127 -6.39 23.72 5.12
CA THR A 127 -5.82 24.28 6.35
C THR A 127 -5.82 23.28 7.48
N TRP A 128 -6.92 22.54 7.66
CA TRP A 128 -7.03 21.51 8.68
C TRP A 128 -6.01 20.38 8.49
N ILE A 129 -5.88 19.85 7.27
CA ILE A 129 -4.85 18.85 6.95
C ILE A 129 -3.46 19.40 7.26
N LYS A 130 -3.18 20.66 6.92
CA LYS A 130 -1.89 21.28 7.21
C LYS A 130 -1.59 21.37 8.71
N ILE A 131 -2.59 21.71 9.53
CA ILE A 131 -2.48 21.68 10.99
C ILE A 131 -2.14 20.26 11.47
N LYS A 132 -2.81 19.23 10.92
CA LYS A 132 -2.60 17.81 11.30
C LYS A 132 -1.29 17.20 10.85
N GLN A 133 -0.70 17.73 9.78
CA GLN A 133 0.67 17.42 9.39
C GLN A 133 1.67 18.10 10.32
N THR A 134 1.38 19.34 10.77
CA THR A 134 2.30 20.12 11.60
C THR A 134 2.31 19.66 13.06
N ASP A 135 1.17 19.18 13.58
CA ASP A 135 1.04 18.69 14.96
C ASP A 135 1.43 17.22 15.16
N GLY A 136 1.84 16.52 14.10
CA GLY A 136 2.26 15.10 14.13
C GLY A 136 1.10 14.10 14.18
N THR A 137 -0.16 14.54 14.07
CA THR A 137 -1.32 13.63 14.06
C THR A 137 -1.26 12.66 12.88
N ILE A 138 -0.94 13.15 11.67
CA ILE A 138 -0.84 12.31 10.47
C ILE A 138 0.27 11.27 10.62
N ASP A 139 1.44 11.65 11.15
CA ASP A 139 2.55 10.72 11.37
C ASP A 139 2.17 9.60 12.36
N THR A 140 1.47 9.97 13.43
CA THR A 140 0.98 9.00 14.43
C THR A 140 -0.02 8.01 13.81
N LEU A 141 -0.95 8.52 12.98
CA LEU A 141 -1.91 7.66 12.27
C LEU A 141 -1.21 6.77 11.24
N PHE A 142 -0.19 7.28 10.55
CA PHE A 142 0.59 6.52 9.59
C PHE A 142 1.34 5.37 10.28
N ALA A 143 2.03 5.66 11.39
CA ALA A 143 2.72 4.65 12.17
C ALA A 143 1.77 3.53 12.63
N HIS A 144 0.58 3.92 13.11
CA HIS A 144 -0.41 2.96 13.58
C HIS A 144 -1.00 2.10 12.47
N TRP A 145 -1.54 2.73 11.42
CA TRP A 145 -2.33 2.04 10.40
C TRP A 145 -1.50 1.44 9.25
N ILE A 146 -0.37 2.07 8.91
CA ILE A 146 0.46 1.64 7.79
C ILE A 146 1.66 0.82 8.26
N GLN A 147 2.35 1.28 9.31
CA GLN A 147 3.53 0.57 9.85
C GLN A 147 3.16 -0.51 10.89
N GLY A 148 1.90 -0.54 11.34
CA GLY A 148 1.45 -1.47 12.37
C GLY A 148 2.09 -1.22 13.73
N GLU A 149 2.64 -0.03 13.97
CA GLU A 149 3.23 0.35 15.24
C GLU A 149 2.11 0.50 16.28
N THR A 150 2.20 -0.29 17.34
CA THR A 150 1.28 -0.18 18.48
C THR A 150 2.04 0.41 19.65
N SER A 151 1.44 1.40 20.32
CA SER A 151 2.02 2.07 21.50
C SER A 151 2.11 1.17 22.74
N GLN A 152 1.69 -0.10 22.65
CA GLN A 152 1.87 -1.07 23.73
C GLN A 152 3.30 -1.61 23.70
N LYS A 153 4.07 -1.32 24.76
CA LYS A 153 5.30 -2.03 25.09
C LYS A 153 5.04 -3.53 24.95
N ASN A 154 5.73 -4.18 24.00
CA ASN A 154 5.74 -5.63 23.84
C ASN A 154 5.93 -6.28 25.21
N LYS A 155 4.87 -6.82 25.80
CA LYS A 155 5.03 -7.89 26.80
C LYS A 155 5.67 -9.04 26.04
N THR A 156 6.76 -9.57 26.57
CA THR A 156 7.50 -10.69 25.98
C THR A 156 6.49 -11.76 25.55
N ARG A 157 6.46 -12.06 24.26
CA ARG A 157 5.63 -13.17 23.76
C ARG A 157 6.10 -14.41 24.49
N TRP A 158 5.15 -15.18 25.05
CA TRP A 158 5.49 -16.41 25.76
C TRP A 158 6.27 -17.30 24.80
N ASN A 159 7.53 -17.56 25.12
CA ASN A 159 8.38 -18.41 24.32
C ASN A 159 8.83 -19.60 25.18
N LEU A 160 8.98 -20.76 24.53
CA LEU A 160 9.31 -22.01 25.22
C LEU A 160 10.70 -21.93 25.88
N MET A 161 11.62 -21.15 25.31
CA MET A 161 12.98 -21.00 25.82
C MET A 161 13.00 -20.25 27.16
N ASP A 162 12.29 -19.13 27.27
CA ASP A 162 12.11 -18.32 28.47
C ASP A 162 11.39 -19.11 29.56
N TYR A 163 10.44 -19.99 29.19
CA TYR A 163 9.78 -20.88 30.15
C TYR A 163 10.73 -21.96 30.69
N LEU A 164 11.57 -22.53 29.83
CA LEU A 164 12.53 -23.56 30.23
C LEU A 164 13.74 -22.98 30.98
N LEU A 165 14.14 -21.74 30.67
CA LEU A 165 15.30 -21.07 31.26
C LEU A 165 14.99 -20.35 32.58
N ASN A 166 13.73 -19.98 32.86
CA ASN A 166 13.31 -19.34 34.12
C ASN A 166 12.71 -20.33 35.14
N LYS A 167 13.11 -21.60 35.08
CA LYS A 167 12.69 -22.66 36.02
C LYS A 167 13.88 -23.12 36.86
#